data_AF-A0A840QSN0-F1
#
_entry.id   AF-A0A840QSN0-F1
#
_cell.length_a   1.000
_cell.length_b   1.000
_cell.length_c   1.000
_cell.angle_alpha   90.00
_cell.angle_beta   90.00
_cell.angle_gamma   90.00
#
_symmetry.space_group_name_H-M   'P 1'
#
loop_
_entity.id
_entity.type
_entity.pdbx_description
1 polymer ?
#
loop_
_entity_poly.entity_id
_entity_poly.type
_entity_poly.pdbx_seq_one_letter_code
_entity_poly.pdbx_strand_id
1 'polypeptide(L)' 'MFKKLFGTTCGICKKKTKSYQGYLNDDGKPIDICLQCVPYAERRALRKA' A
#
# COMPACT_ATOMS: atom_id res chain seq x y z
N MET A 1 23.57 2.60 -15.42
CA MET A 1 22.56 1.58 -15.03
C MET A 1 21.60 2.20 -14.03
N PHE A 2 20.61 2.95 -14.52
CA PHE A 2 19.70 3.75 -13.68
C PHE A 2 18.67 2.83 -12.99
N LYS A 3 18.93 2.48 -11.74
CA LYS A 3 18.00 1.70 -10.89
C LYS A 3 16.69 2.48 -10.72
N LYS A 4 15.57 1.82 -11.02
CA LYS A 4 14.17 2.22 -10.78
C LYS A 4 14.02 3.18 -9.59
N LEU A 5 13.84 4.48 -9.88
CA LEU A 5 13.55 5.54 -8.89
C LEU A 5 12.07 5.57 -8.42
N PHE A 6 11.24 4.70 -8.99
CA PHE A 6 9.83 4.53 -8.61
C PHE A 6 9.70 3.37 -7.60
N GLY A 7 10.18 3.59 -6.38
CA GLY A 7 9.75 2.76 -5.26
C GLY A 7 8.24 2.90 -5.10
N THR A 8 7.55 1.79 -4.78
CA THR A 8 6.11 1.80 -4.52
C THR A 8 5.80 2.75 -3.36
N THR A 9 4.64 3.39 -3.41
CA THR A 9 4.16 4.33 -2.39
C THR A 9 2.92 3.75 -1.72
N CYS A 10 2.68 4.12 -0.47
CA CYS A 10 1.46 3.70 0.19
C CYS A 10 0.21 4.26 -0.52
N GLY A 11 -0.77 3.42 -0.86
CA GLY A 11 -2.04 3.83 -1.46
C GLY A 11 -2.89 4.75 -0.57
N ILE A 12 -2.62 4.80 0.73
CA ILE A 12 -3.33 5.66 1.70
C ILE A 12 -2.56 6.95 1.97
N CYS A 13 -1.35 6.86 2.54
CA CYS A 13 -0.60 8.05 2.96
C CYS A 13 0.38 8.59 1.91
N LYS A 14 0.54 7.91 0.77
CA LYS A 14 1.45 8.26 -0.34
C LYS A 14 2.94 8.38 0.03
N LYS A 15 3.32 8.03 1.26
CA LYS A 15 4.72 8.01 1.71
C LYS A 15 5.47 6.81 1.12
N LYS A 16 6.77 7.01 0.88
CA LYS A 16 7.72 5.94 0.55
C LYS A 16 8.26 5.33 1.84
N THR A 17 8.07 4.04 2.02
CA THR A 17 8.54 3.27 3.18
C THR A 17 9.23 1.99 2.70
N LYS A 18 10.01 1.35 3.57
CA LYS A 18 10.70 0.10 3.21
C LYS A 18 9.77 -1.13 3.22
N SER A 19 8.64 -1.05 3.95
CA SER A 19 7.78 -2.20 4.22
C SER A 19 6.32 -1.88 3.90
N TYR A 20 5.75 -2.69 3.01
CA TYR A 20 4.36 -2.61 2.57
C TYR A 20 3.66 -3.96 2.75
N GLN A 21 2.35 -3.91 2.82
CA GLN A 21 1.44 -5.05 2.73
C GLN A 21 0.50 -4.83 1.55
N GLY A 22 0.24 -5.90 0.78
CA GLY A 22 -0.71 -5.87 -0.33
C GLY A 22 -2.14 -5.93 0.17
N TYR A 23 -2.96 -5.01 -0.32
CA TYR A 23 -4.40 -4.98 -0.08
C TYR A 23 -5.15 -4.74 -1.39
N LEU A 24 -6.43 -5.08 -1.42
CA LEU A 24 -7.34 -4.71 -2.50
C LEU A 24 -8.07 -3.44 -2.09
N ASN A 25 -8.08 -2.44 -2.97
CA ASN A 25 -8.92 -1.27 -2.82
C ASN A 25 -10.40 -1.60 -3.10
N ASP A 26 -11.27 -0.61 -2.98
CA ASP A 26 -12.72 -0.76 -3.19
C ASP A 26 -13.07 -1.22 -4.63
N ASP A 27 -12.20 -0.94 -5.61
CA ASP A 27 -12.34 -1.39 -7.00
C ASP A 27 -11.80 -2.82 -7.22
N GLY A 28 -11.32 -3.49 -6.18
CA GLY A 28 -10.67 -4.80 -6.28
C GLY A 28 -9.26 -4.76 -6.89
N LYS A 29 -8.63 -3.59 -6.98
CA LYS A 29 -7.26 -3.41 -7.49
C LYS A 29 -6.24 -3.56 -6.37
N PRO A 30 -5.10 -4.23 -6.61
CA PRO A 30 -4.03 -4.35 -5.63
C PRO A 30 -3.37 -3.00 -5.38
N ILE A 31 -3.23 -2.63 -4.12
CA ILE A 31 -2.55 -1.44 -3.62
C ILE A 31 -1.57 -1.82 -2.51
N ASP A 32 -0.42 -1.15 -2.50
CA ASP A 32 0.56 -1.31 -1.42
C ASP A 32 0.21 -0.39 -0.25
N ILE A 33 0.11 -0.94 0.96
CA ILE A 33 -0.21 -0.20 2.17
C ILE A 33 0.95 -0.30 3.15
N CYS A 34 1.47 0.83 3.63
CA CYS A 34 2.55 0.80 4.63
C CYS A 34 2.01 0.30 5.97
N LEU A 35 2.89 -0.25 6.82
CA LEU A 35 2.50 -0.83 8.12
C LEU A 35 1.74 0.15 9.04
N GLN A 36 2.01 1.46 8.94
CA GLN A 36 1.29 2.48 9.70
C GLN A 36 -0.17 2.65 9.25
N CYS A 37 -0.46 2.37 7.97
CA CYS A 37 -1.78 2.51 7.37
C CYS A 37 -2.55 1.18 7.32
N VAL A 38 -1.93 0.05 7.67
CA VAL A 38 -2.59 -1.25 7.88
C VAL A 38 -3.82 -1.14 8.79
N PRO A 39 -3.75 -0.55 10.01
CA PRO A 39 -4.93 -0.44 10.86
C PRO A 39 -6.01 0.47 10.27
N TYR A 40 -5.67 1.36 9.33
CA TYR A 40 -6.67 2.13 8.58
C TYR A 40 -7.31 1.30 7.48
N ALA A 41 -6.53 0.50 6.76
CA ALA A 41 -7.00 -0.44 5.76
C ALA A 41 -7.97 -1.47 6.36
N GLU A 42 -7.61 -2.05 7.52
CA GLU A 42 -8.45 -3.02 8.23
C GLU A 42 -9.74 -2.39 8.76
N ARG A 43 -9.69 -1.14 9.27
CA ARG A 43 -10.91 -0.37 9.63
C ARG A 43 -11.82 -0.09 8.44
N ARG A 44 -11.26 0.03 7.24
CA ARG A 44 -12.01 0.15 5.98
C ARG A 44 -12.45 -1.20 5.40
N ALA A 45 -12.18 -2.30 6.11
CA ALA A 45 -12.45 -3.66 5.64
C ALA A 45 -11.83 -3.96 4.26
N LEU A 46 -10.69 -3.33 3.93
CA LEU A 46 -9.93 -3.67 2.73
C LEU A 46 -9.45 -5.12 2.82
N ARG A 47 -9.60 -5.87 1.74
CA ARG A 47 -9.18 -7.27 1.67
C ARG A 47 -7.67 -7.34 1.51
N LYS A 48 -7.01 -8.30 2.16
CA LYS A 48 -5.59 -8.59 1.90
C LYS A 48 -5.49 -9.21 0.49
N ALA A 49 -4.54 -8.72 -0.30
CA ALA A 49 -4.30 -9.20 -1.66
C ALA A 49 -3.47 -10.49 -1.66
#